data_AF-A0A6A6SNK4-F1
#
_entry.id   AF-A0A6A6SNK4-F1
#
_cell.length_a   1.000
_cell.length_b   1.000
_cell.length_c   1.000
_cell.angle_alpha   90.00
_cell.angle_beta   90.00
_cell.angle_gamma   90.00
#
_symmetry.space_group_name_H-M   'P 1'
#
loop_
_entity.id
_entity.type
_entity.pdbx_description
1 polymer ?
#
loop_
_entity_poly.entity_id
_entity_poly.type
_entity_poly.pdbx_seq_one_letter_code
_entity_poly.pdbx_strand_id
1 'polypeptide(L)'
;MVIVTKLTTHYRKHDLGPNLEKLRTSYIDILYLHWWDHTTSIEEIMDSLHVLVEQVKVLYLGLSVSRWSVIMRDSERGFSPMARHFRMVLAPWDALGSGKFQSRKAIEERKQIGEPFRSIYGSDQSEDEAKMSEALCTVAAEPGIKYSCTYPIVAGRKVEHLRGSMECLKITMTEKQIKHLEGIIPFNRGCQSNLIGPDPKVVGKASRILVAGGSFSFAIAK
;
A
#
# COMPACT_ATOMS: atom_id res chain seq x y z
N MET A 1 14.59 15.88 0.13
CA MET A 1 14.38 14.87 -0.94
C MET A 1 14.66 13.52 -0.30
N VAL A 2 13.77 12.54 -0.46
CA VAL A 2 13.96 11.18 0.08
C VAL A 2 14.17 10.24 -1.10
N ILE A 3 15.30 9.55 -1.15
CA ILE A 3 15.70 8.62 -2.20
C ILE A 3 15.30 7.22 -1.79
N VAL A 4 14.39 6.62 -2.56
CA VAL A 4 13.87 5.28 -2.32
C VAL A 4 14.22 4.40 -3.52
N THR A 5 14.74 3.20 -3.27
CA THR A 5 14.96 2.20 -4.31
C THR A 5 14.56 0.81 -3.86
N LYS A 6 14.50 -0.12 -4.81
CA LYS A 6 14.15 -1.52 -4.55
C LYS A 6 15.23 -2.45 -5.09
N LEU A 7 15.54 -3.51 -4.36
CA LEU A 7 16.49 -4.55 -4.76
C LEU A 7 15.74 -5.82 -5.18
N THR A 8 15.96 -6.31 -6.40
CA THR A 8 15.25 -7.48 -6.99
C THR A 8 16.21 -8.55 -7.54
N THR A 9 17.48 -8.23 -7.71
CA THR A 9 18.46 -9.11 -8.37
C THR A 9 19.38 -9.75 -7.34
N HIS A 10 19.71 -11.03 -7.53
CA HIS A 10 20.80 -11.79 -6.89
C HIS A 10 21.50 -11.04 -5.75
N TYR A 11 20.98 -11.21 -4.54
CA TYR A 11 21.45 -10.57 -3.30
C TYR A 11 22.95 -10.78 -3.03
N ARG A 12 23.55 -11.75 -3.72
CA ARG A 12 24.98 -12.09 -3.79
C ARG A 12 25.95 -10.94 -4.12
N LYS A 13 25.49 -9.74 -4.47
CA LYS A 13 26.37 -8.57 -4.59
C LYS A 13 26.03 -7.56 -3.50
N HIS A 14 26.86 -7.52 -2.46
CA HIS A 14 26.94 -6.45 -1.45
C HIS A 14 27.31 -5.06 -2.04
N ASP A 15 27.15 -4.87 -3.35
CA ASP A 15 27.64 -3.72 -4.08
C ASP A 15 26.50 -2.93 -4.71
N LEU A 16 26.17 -1.81 -4.07
CA LEU A 16 25.26 -0.80 -4.59
C LEU A 16 25.97 0.26 -5.46
N GLY A 17 27.28 0.17 -5.67
CA GLY A 17 28.09 1.16 -6.39
C GLY A 17 27.48 1.59 -7.74
N PRO A 18 27.12 0.65 -8.64
CA PRO A 18 26.50 0.99 -9.92
C PRO A 18 25.12 1.68 -9.79
N ASN A 19 24.37 1.40 -8.72
CA ASN A 19 23.08 2.06 -8.47
C ASN A 19 23.28 3.47 -7.92
N LEU A 20 24.22 3.62 -6.99
CA LEU A 20 24.59 4.89 -6.38
C LEU A 20 25.17 5.86 -7.41
N GLU A 21 25.99 5.37 -8.33
CA GLU A 21 26.53 6.15 -9.46
C GLU A 21 25.42 6.66 -10.38
N LYS A 22 24.47 5.79 -10.76
CA LYS A 22 23.29 6.17 -11.56
C LYS A 22 22.42 7.21 -10.86
N LEU A 23 22.24 7.06 -9.55
CA LEU A 23 21.47 7.99 -8.71
C LEU A 23 22.27 9.25 -8.35
N ARG A 24 23.58 9.29 -8.65
CA ARG A 24 24.50 10.39 -8.34
C ARG A 24 24.47 10.77 -6.84
N THR A 25 24.43 9.75 -5.98
CA THR A 25 24.38 9.87 -4.52
C THR A 25 25.31 8.86 -3.89
N SER A 26 25.77 9.12 -2.67
CA SER A 26 26.55 8.16 -1.88
C SER A 26 25.69 7.26 -0.99
N TYR A 27 24.40 7.58 -0.84
CA TYR A 27 23.49 6.86 0.05
C TYR A 27 22.06 6.79 -0.50
N ILE A 28 21.28 5.87 0.06
CA ILE A 28 19.85 5.67 -0.16
C ILE A 28 19.14 5.83 1.18
N ASP A 29 18.05 6.61 1.21
CA ASP A 29 17.27 6.77 2.44
C ASP A 29 16.51 5.49 2.79
N ILE A 30 15.77 4.90 1.83
CA ILE A 30 14.99 3.68 2.06
C ILE A 30 15.28 2.65 0.97
N LEU A 31 15.79 1.49 1.38
CA LEU A 31 15.95 0.33 0.50
C LEU A 31 14.84 -0.69 0.76
N TYR A 32 13.99 -0.93 -0.23
CA TYR A 32 13.00 -2.01 -0.16
C TYR A 32 13.57 -3.31 -0.70
N LEU A 33 13.41 -4.39 0.07
CA LEU A 33 13.45 -5.75 -0.48
C LEU A 33 12.27 -5.91 -1.44
N HIS A 34 12.52 -6.03 -2.74
CA HIS A 34 11.44 -6.01 -3.73
C HIS A 34 10.67 -7.32 -3.71
N TRP A 35 11.33 -8.43 -4.04
CA TRP A 35 10.82 -9.81 -3.99
C TRP A 35 11.92 -10.73 -3.50
N TRP A 36 11.56 -11.78 -2.76
CA TRP A 36 12.48 -12.87 -2.46
C TRP A 36 12.39 -13.92 -3.56
N ASP A 37 13.49 -14.14 -4.27
CA ASP A 37 13.56 -15.06 -5.41
C ASP A 37 13.85 -16.52 -5.00
N HIS A 38 13.92 -16.79 -3.69
CA HIS A 38 14.24 -18.10 -3.10
C HIS A 38 15.63 -18.66 -3.45
N THR A 39 16.48 -17.91 -4.16
CA THR A 39 17.82 -18.38 -4.55
C THR A 39 18.89 -18.09 -3.50
N THR A 40 18.62 -17.12 -2.62
CA THR A 40 19.52 -16.68 -1.54
C THR A 40 18.84 -17.00 -0.21
N SER A 41 19.59 -17.53 0.77
CA SER A 41 19.03 -17.82 2.09
C SER A 41 18.63 -16.51 2.80
N ILE A 42 17.74 -16.61 3.79
CA ILE A 42 17.31 -15.42 4.54
C ILE A 42 18.50 -14.83 5.30
N GLU A 43 19.36 -15.68 5.86
CA GLU A 43 20.58 -15.30 6.57
C GLU A 43 21.49 -14.47 5.67
N GLU A 44 21.80 -14.97 4.48
CA GLU A 44 22.66 -14.27 3.53
C GLU A 44 22.06 -12.92 3.07
N ILE A 45 20.73 -12.84 2.91
CA ILE A 45 20.03 -11.57 2.63
C ILE A 45 20.20 -10.60 3.79
N MET A 46 19.95 -11.06 5.02
CA MET A 46 20.00 -10.20 6.21
C MET A 46 21.41 -9.72 6.50
N ASP A 47 22.43 -10.58 6.35
CA ASP A 47 23.84 -10.20 6.46
C ASP A 47 24.20 -9.15 5.40
N SER A 48 23.71 -9.33 4.17
CA SER A 48 23.93 -8.37 3.10
C SER A 48 23.31 -7.00 3.38
N LEU A 49 22.07 -6.98 3.85
CA LEU A 49 21.38 -5.74 4.22
C LEU A 49 22.04 -5.07 5.43
N HIS A 50 22.50 -5.85 6.40
CA HIS A 50 23.20 -5.35 7.58
C HIS A 50 24.49 -4.61 7.19
N VAL A 51 25.34 -5.20 6.35
CA VAL A 51 26.57 -4.57 5.85
C VAL A 51 26.29 -3.23 5.16
N LEU A 52 25.21 -3.14 4.37
CA LEU A 52 24.85 -1.89 3.69
C LEU A 52 24.44 -0.77 4.65
N VAL A 53 23.78 -1.14 5.75
CA VAL A 53 23.39 -0.21 6.82
C VAL A 53 24.62 0.22 7.64
N GLU A 54 25.50 -0.72 8.00
CA GLU A 54 26.75 -0.42 8.70
C GLU A 54 27.67 0.51 7.90
N GLN A 55 27.71 0.34 6.58
CA GLN A 55 28.45 1.22 5.67
C GLN A 55 27.76 2.58 5.46
N VAL A 56 26.59 2.82 6.05
CA VAL A 56 25.78 4.04 5.88
C VAL A 56 25.41 4.30 4.41
N LYS A 57 25.44 3.25 3.56
CA LYS A 57 24.96 3.32 2.17
C LYS A 57 23.43 3.28 2.13
N VAL A 58 22.81 2.72 3.16
CA VAL A 58 21.35 2.62 3.32
C VAL A 58 20.98 3.05 4.73
N LEU A 59 20.06 4.00 4.86
CA LEU A 59 19.65 4.51 6.18
C LEU A 59 18.51 3.68 6.80
N TYR A 60 17.54 3.27 5.99
CA TYR A 60 16.38 2.50 6.44
C TYR A 60 16.07 1.34 5.49
N LEU A 61 15.59 0.24 6.07
CA LEU A 61 15.16 -0.94 5.34
C LEU A 61 13.63 -1.03 5.28
N GLY A 62 13.13 -1.50 4.15
CA GLY A 62 11.71 -1.75 3.93
C GLY A 62 11.46 -3.09 3.25
N LEU A 63 10.23 -3.58 3.33
CA LEU A 63 9.77 -4.78 2.64
C LEU A 63 8.65 -4.41 1.67
N SER A 64 8.80 -4.77 0.39
CA SER A 64 7.75 -4.59 -0.62
C SER A 64 6.87 -5.84 -0.64
N VAL A 65 5.64 -5.71 -0.15
CA VAL A 65 4.70 -6.83 -0.03
C VAL A 65 3.58 -6.76 -1.08
N SER A 66 2.36 -6.53 -0.63
CA SER A 66 1.16 -6.50 -1.43
C SER A 66 0.80 -5.11 -1.91
N ARG A 67 0.11 -5.07 -3.06
CA ARG A 67 -0.66 -3.92 -3.52
C ARG A 67 -1.72 -3.58 -2.46
N TRP A 68 -2.01 -2.29 -2.30
CA TRP A 68 -3.12 -1.85 -1.45
C TRP A 68 -3.87 -0.69 -2.08
N SER A 69 -5.15 -0.92 -2.34
CA SER A 69 -6.11 0.06 -2.83
C SER A 69 -7.50 -0.24 -2.24
N VAL A 70 -8.48 0.62 -2.52
CA VAL A 70 -9.85 0.44 -2.01
C VAL A 70 -10.50 -0.88 -2.49
N ILE A 71 -10.07 -1.43 -3.64
CA ILE A 71 -10.54 -2.73 -4.15
C ILE A 71 -9.67 -3.90 -3.69
N MET A 72 -8.38 -3.66 -3.43
CA MET A 72 -7.42 -4.70 -3.04
C MET A 72 -6.95 -4.44 -1.61
N ARG A 73 -7.59 -5.14 -0.67
CA ARG A 73 -7.47 -4.90 0.77
C ARG A 73 -6.78 -6.04 1.52
N ASP A 74 -6.11 -6.96 0.81
CA ASP A 74 -5.49 -8.14 1.42
C ASP A 74 -4.44 -7.80 2.47
N SER A 75 -3.75 -6.67 2.30
CA SER A 75 -2.82 -6.10 3.28
C SER A 75 -3.46 -5.87 4.65
N GLU A 76 -4.76 -5.61 4.71
CA GLU A 76 -5.50 -5.36 5.95
C GLU A 76 -5.71 -6.63 6.78
N ARG A 77 -5.58 -7.81 6.18
CA ARG A 77 -5.78 -9.11 6.86
C ARG A 77 -4.68 -9.42 7.88
N GLY A 78 -3.45 -8.98 7.61
CA GLY A 78 -2.28 -9.34 8.44
C GLY A 78 -1.14 -8.33 8.41
N PHE A 79 -0.77 -7.81 7.23
CA PHE A 79 0.34 -6.86 7.11
C PHE A 79 0.09 -5.55 7.84
N SER A 80 -1.14 -5.01 7.78
CA SER A 80 -1.48 -3.75 8.45
C SER A 80 -1.49 -3.88 9.98
N PRO A 81 -2.14 -4.90 10.59
CA PRO A 81 -2.00 -5.18 12.02
C PRO A 81 -0.54 -5.38 12.45
N MET A 82 0.23 -6.15 11.69
CA MET A 82 1.64 -6.41 11.94
C MET A 82 2.46 -5.10 11.92
N ALA A 83 2.28 -4.27 10.89
CA ALA A 83 2.98 -3.00 10.77
C ALA A 83 2.68 -2.08 11.95
N ARG A 84 1.42 -1.99 12.40
CA ARG A 84 1.06 -1.23 13.61
C ARG A 84 1.76 -1.78 14.85
N HIS A 85 1.79 -3.11 15.01
CA HIS A 85 2.42 -3.76 16.16
C HIS A 85 3.92 -3.45 16.25
N PHE A 86 4.64 -3.56 15.12
CA PHE A 86 6.08 -3.29 15.04
C PHE A 86 6.42 -1.81 14.79
N ARG A 87 5.43 -0.91 14.85
CA ARG A 87 5.59 0.53 14.57
C ARG A 87 6.25 0.81 13.21
N MET A 88 5.95 -0.02 12.24
CA MET A 88 6.37 0.13 10.85
C MET A 88 5.42 1.06 10.10
N VAL A 89 5.98 1.79 9.14
CA VAL A 89 5.20 2.66 8.25
C VAL A 89 4.73 1.86 7.03
N LEU A 90 3.47 2.04 6.65
CA LEU A 90 2.90 1.48 5.43
C LEU A 90 2.96 2.51 4.30
N ALA A 91 3.56 2.10 3.18
CA ALA A 91 3.59 2.85 1.94
C ALA A 91 2.84 2.09 0.83
N PRO A 92 1.51 2.26 0.71
CA PRO A 92 0.71 1.61 -0.32
C PRO A 92 1.21 1.94 -1.73
N TRP A 93 1.43 0.92 -2.56
CA TRP A 93 1.63 1.09 -3.99
C TRP A 93 0.35 0.67 -4.74
N ASP A 94 0.14 1.27 -5.91
CA ASP A 94 -1.07 1.10 -6.73
C ASP A 94 -2.37 1.55 -6.04
N ALA A 95 -2.27 2.56 -5.17
CA ALA A 95 -3.41 3.12 -4.44
C ALA A 95 -4.56 3.60 -5.37
N LEU A 96 -4.21 4.01 -6.60
CA LEU A 96 -5.14 4.45 -7.64
C LEU A 96 -5.56 3.35 -8.63
N GLY A 97 -5.28 2.07 -8.33
CA GLY A 97 -5.66 0.94 -9.18
C GLY A 97 -5.07 1.04 -10.60
N SER A 98 -3.79 1.37 -10.71
CA SER A 98 -3.07 1.61 -11.97
C SER A 98 -3.69 2.71 -12.84
N GLY A 99 -4.39 3.65 -12.19
CA GLY A 99 -5.10 4.74 -12.83
C GLY A 99 -6.47 4.36 -13.36
N LYS A 100 -6.97 3.15 -13.08
CA LYS A 100 -8.27 2.64 -13.54
C LYS A 100 -9.47 3.18 -12.74
N PHE A 101 -9.24 3.84 -11.61
CA PHE A 101 -10.30 4.54 -10.88
C PHE A 101 -10.67 5.85 -11.55
N GLN A 102 -11.42 5.75 -12.65
CA GLN A 102 -11.84 6.87 -13.48
C GLN A 102 -13.31 6.72 -13.87
N SER A 103 -13.98 7.85 -14.02
CA SER A 103 -15.36 7.88 -14.52
C SER A 103 -15.44 7.33 -15.94
N ARG A 104 -16.61 6.79 -16.33
CA ARG A 104 -16.85 6.28 -17.69
C ARG A 104 -16.50 7.32 -18.77
N LYS A 105 -16.83 8.60 -18.52
CA LYS A 105 -16.51 9.71 -19.42
C LYS A 105 -15.01 9.89 -19.62
N ALA A 106 -14.24 9.89 -18.53
CA ALA A 106 -12.78 10.04 -18.60
C ALA A 106 -12.09 8.88 -19.32
N ILE A 107 -12.63 7.66 -19.19
CA ILE A 107 -12.13 6.48 -19.90
C ILE A 107 -12.39 6.59 -21.40
N GLU A 108 -13.58 7.04 -21.80
CA GLU A 108 -13.92 7.23 -23.20
C GLU A 108 -13.04 8.31 -23.86
N GLU A 109 -12.84 9.45 -23.19
CA GLU A 109 -11.92 10.50 -23.63
C GLU A 109 -10.49 9.97 -23.78
N ARG A 110 -10.03 9.14 -22.83
CA ARG A 110 -8.72 8.50 -22.90
C ARG A 110 -8.59 7.54 -24.08
N LYS A 111 -9.65 6.77 -24.40
CA LYS A 111 -9.69 5.90 -25.59
C LYS A 111 -9.61 6.71 -26.88
N GLN A 112 -10.31 7.83 -26.95
CA GLN A 112 -10.27 8.74 -28.11
C GLN A 112 -8.89 9.36 -28.33
N ILE A 113 -8.17 9.68 -27.25
CA ILE A 113 -6.80 10.23 -27.30
C ILE A 113 -5.76 9.13 -27.58
N GLY A 114 -6.14 7.84 -27.55
CA GLY A 114 -5.23 6.73 -27.81
C GLY A 114 -4.22 6.47 -26.68
N GLU A 115 -4.57 6.80 -25.45
CA GLU A 115 -3.73 6.55 -24.27
C GLU A 115 -4.19 5.29 -23.51
N PRO A 116 -3.67 4.09 -23.78
CA PRO A 116 -4.08 2.89 -23.04
C PRO A 116 -3.64 2.94 -21.57
N PHE A 117 -4.37 2.23 -20.70
CA PHE A 117 -3.92 1.97 -19.34
C PHE A 117 -2.60 1.20 -19.39
N ARG A 118 -1.58 1.69 -18.67
CA ARG A 118 -0.34 0.96 -18.46
C ARG A 118 -0.42 0.24 -17.12
N SER A 119 -1.05 -0.93 -17.13
CA SER A 119 -1.11 -1.84 -15.99
C SER A 119 -0.58 -3.21 -16.39
N ILE A 120 0.18 -3.83 -15.49
CA ILE A 120 0.57 -5.24 -15.60
C ILE A 120 -0.61 -6.19 -15.36
N TYR A 121 -1.76 -5.66 -14.92
CA TYR A 121 -2.99 -6.39 -14.59
C TYR A 121 -4.13 -6.11 -15.59
N GLY A 122 -3.78 -5.86 -16.85
CA GLY A 122 -4.73 -5.72 -17.96
C GLY A 122 -5.05 -4.28 -18.35
N SER A 123 -5.52 -4.14 -19.60
CA SER A 123 -5.79 -2.87 -20.28
C SER A 123 -7.14 -2.25 -19.97
N ASP A 124 -8.07 -3.00 -19.40
CA ASP A 124 -9.46 -2.56 -19.24
C ASP A 124 -9.86 -2.45 -17.78
N GLN A 125 -10.94 -1.70 -17.56
CA GLN A 125 -11.56 -1.53 -16.25
C GLN A 125 -12.47 -2.74 -15.99
N SER A 126 -12.29 -3.39 -14.83
CA SER A 126 -13.21 -4.45 -14.39
C SER A 126 -14.54 -3.88 -13.92
N GLU A 127 -15.56 -4.74 -13.81
CA GLU A 127 -16.88 -4.33 -13.29
C GLU A 127 -16.77 -3.76 -11.87
N ASP A 128 -15.94 -4.36 -11.02
CA ASP A 128 -15.69 -3.89 -9.66
C ASP A 128 -14.94 -2.55 -9.63
N GLU A 129 -13.98 -2.34 -10.55
CA GLU A 129 -13.29 -1.06 -10.71
C GLU A 129 -14.25 0.04 -11.19
N ALA A 130 -15.21 -0.29 -12.05
CA ALA A 130 -16.25 0.63 -12.52
C ALA A 130 -17.22 1.02 -11.39
N LYS A 131 -17.75 0.03 -10.66
CA LYS A 131 -18.60 0.27 -9.47
C LYS A 131 -17.92 1.14 -8.44
N MET A 132 -16.64 0.85 -8.15
CA MET A 132 -15.85 1.64 -7.22
C MET A 132 -15.61 3.07 -7.74
N SER A 133 -15.38 3.24 -9.04
CA SER A 133 -15.18 4.57 -9.64
C SER A 133 -16.42 5.45 -9.51
N GLU A 134 -17.62 4.88 -9.68
CA GLU A 134 -18.89 5.58 -9.47
C GLU A 134 -19.08 5.98 -8.00
N ALA A 135 -18.75 5.09 -7.06
CA ALA A 135 -18.80 5.40 -5.63
C ALA A 135 -17.79 6.50 -5.25
N LEU A 136 -16.57 6.47 -5.79
CA LEU A 136 -15.56 7.51 -5.58
C LEU A 136 -16.02 8.87 -6.13
N CYS A 137 -16.69 8.91 -7.29
CA CYS A 137 -17.27 10.14 -7.81
C CYS A 137 -18.35 10.72 -6.87
N THR A 138 -19.18 9.86 -6.28
CA THR A 138 -20.21 10.28 -5.30
C THR A 138 -19.56 10.88 -4.05
N VAL A 139 -18.56 10.19 -3.49
CA VAL A 139 -17.86 10.63 -2.28
C VAL A 139 -17.05 11.90 -2.50
N ALA A 140 -16.47 12.08 -3.69
CA ALA A 140 -15.70 13.29 -4.02
C ALA A 140 -16.56 14.58 -4.03
N ALA A 141 -17.89 14.47 -4.10
CA ALA A 141 -18.81 15.61 -4.08
C ALA A 141 -19.12 16.13 -2.66
N GLU A 142 -18.70 15.44 -1.61
CA GLU A 142 -19.03 15.75 -0.21
C GLU A 142 -17.79 16.17 0.61
N PRO A 143 -17.88 17.16 1.51
CA PRO A 143 -16.78 17.55 2.40
C PRO A 143 -16.53 16.51 3.51
N GLY A 144 -15.27 16.30 3.93
CA GLY A 144 -14.94 15.35 5.00
C GLY A 144 -13.83 15.77 5.98
N ILE A 145 -13.44 14.86 6.89
CA ILE A 145 -12.59 15.10 8.09
C ILE A 145 -11.33 14.19 8.09
N LYS A 146 -10.27 14.55 8.84
CA LYS A 146 -8.93 13.92 8.83
C LYS A 146 -8.89 12.43 9.19
N TYR A 147 -8.46 11.61 8.22
CA TYR A 147 -7.96 10.25 8.46
C TYR A 147 -6.69 10.02 7.64
N SER A 148 -5.55 9.73 8.29
CA SER A 148 -4.33 9.31 7.60
C SER A 148 -3.36 8.65 8.57
N CYS A 149 -3.01 7.38 8.30
CA CYS A 149 -1.91 6.67 8.95
C CYS A 149 -1.01 5.94 7.92
N THR A 150 -1.07 6.33 6.65
CA THR A 150 -0.35 5.68 5.53
C THR A 150 0.24 6.73 4.57
N TYR A 151 1.29 6.34 3.83
CA TYR A 151 1.99 7.21 2.88
C TYR A 151 1.95 6.59 1.47
N PRO A 152 0.85 6.79 0.70
CA PRO A 152 0.71 6.15 -0.61
C PRO A 152 1.73 6.68 -1.62
N ILE A 153 2.30 5.78 -2.40
CA ILE A 153 3.18 6.11 -3.52
C ILE A 153 2.31 6.31 -4.76
N VAL A 154 2.13 7.57 -5.17
CA VAL A 154 1.35 7.96 -6.33
C VAL A 154 2.29 8.33 -7.47
N ALA A 155 2.23 7.57 -8.57
CA ALA A 155 3.01 7.84 -9.77
C ALA A 155 2.19 8.64 -10.79
N GLY A 156 2.81 9.63 -11.43
CA GLY A 156 2.22 10.44 -12.50
C GLY A 156 3.26 10.74 -13.58
N ARG A 157 2.80 10.94 -14.82
CA ARG A 157 3.64 11.31 -15.98
C ARG A 157 3.36 12.70 -16.52
N LYS A 158 2.30 13.33 -16.01
CA LYS A 158 1.78 14.64 -16.41
C LYS A 158 1.86 15.56 -15.20
N VAL A 159 2.18 16.84 -15.41
CA VAL A 159 2.32 17.82 -14.33
C VAL A 159 0.98 17.99 -13.59
N GLU A 160 -0.13 17.82 -14.31
CA GLU A 160 -1.49 17.86 -13.80
C GLU A 160 -1.74 16.77 -12.75
N HIS A 161 -1.14 15.58 -12.92
CA HIS A 161 -1.27 14.50 -11.93
C HIS A 161 -0.57 14.85 -10.61
N LEU A 162 0.60 15.51 -10.70
CA LEU A 162 1.32 15.98 -9.53
C LEU A 162 0.51 17.06 -8.80
N ARG A 163 -0.02 18.04 -9.53
CA ARG A 163 -0.89 19.09 -8.97
C ARG A 163 -2.13 18.50 -8.31
N GLY A 164 -2.81 17.57 -8.99
CA GLY A 164 -3.96 16.88 -8.42
C GLY A 164 -3.64 16.13 -7.12
N SER A 165 -2.48 15.48 -7.05
CA SER A 165 -2.03 14.80 -5.82
C SER A 165 -1.76 15.78 -4.67
N MET A 166 -1.29 16.99 -4.97
CA MET A 166 -1.10 18.04 -3.96
C MET A 166 -2.45 18.57 -3.44
N GLU A 167 -3.45 18.70 -4.30
CA GLU A 167 -4.81 19.10 -3.89
C GLU A 167 -5.48 18.03 -3.01
N CYS A 168 -5.18 16.74 -3.21
CA CYS A 168 -5.66 15.66 -2.34
C CYS A 168 -5.24 15.82 -0.87
N LEU A 169 -4.15 16.53 -0.58
CA LEU A 169 -3.72 16.79 0.81
C LEU A 169 -4.73 17.67 1.59
N LYS A 170 -5.60 18.39 0.88
CA LYS A 170 -6.65 19.23 1.46
C LYS A 170 -7.96 18.46 1.65
N ILE A 171 -8.14 17.39 0.88
CA ILE A 171 -9.35 16.57 0.90
C ILE A 171 -9.30 15.66 2.11
N THR A 172 -10.44 15.51 2.75
CA THR A 172 -10.56 14.67 3.93
C THR A 172 -11.85 13.85 3.89
N MET A 173 -11.87 12.70 4.56
CA MET A 173 -12.94 11.70 4.43
C MET A 173 -13.61 11.42 5.77
N THR A 174 -14.94 11.46 5.79
CA THR A 174 -15.72 11.08 6.98
C THR A 174 -15.78 9.56 7.14
N GLU A 175 -16.00 9.08 8.36
CA GLU A 175 -16.21 7.64 8.61
C GLU A 175 -17.38 7.05 7.81
N LYS A 176 -18.42 7.85 7.54
CA LYS A 176 -19.58 7.42 6.73
C LYS A 176 -19.15 7.15 5.29
N GLN A 177 -18.34 8.04 4.71
CA GLN A 177 -17.80 7.88 3.36
C GLN A 177 -16.86 6.67 3.28
N ILE A 178 -16.00 6.48 4.28
CA ILE A 178 -15.12 5.30 4.37
C ILE A 178 -15.97 4.02 4.40
N LYS A 179 -16.94 3.93 5.32
CA LYS A 179 -17.84 2.76 5.42
C LYS A 179 -18.63 2.51 4.13
N HIS A 180 -19.03 3.57 3.43
CA HIS A 180 -19.70 3.46 2.15
C HIS A 180 -18.78 2.81 1.09
N LEU A 181 -17.56 3.33 0.92
CA LEU A 181 -16.59 2.76 -0.03
C LEU A 181 -16.19 1.33 0.33
N GLU A 182 -15.96 1.06 1.61
CA GLU A 182 -15.64 -0.28 2.10
C GLU A 182 -16.78 -1.29 1.90
N GLY A 183 -18.02 -0.81 1.76
CA GLY A 183 -19.21 -1.63 1.54
C GLY A 183 -19.51 -1.96 0.07
N ILE A 184 -18.87 -1.28 -0.89
CA ILE A 184 -19.11 -1.51 -2.33
C ILE A 184 -18.63 -2.90 -2.75
N ILE A 185 -17.45 -3.29 -2.28
CA ILE A 185 -16.85 -4.59 -2.55
C ILE A 185 -16.72 -5.35 -1.24
N PRO A 186 -17.30 -6.56 -1.10
CA PRO A 186 -17.16 -7.35 0.10
C PRO A 186 -15.71 -7.64 0.43
N PHE A 187 -15.27 -7.24 1.63
CA PHE A 187 -13.93 -7.55 2.10
C PHE A 187 -13.84 -9.01 2.55
N ASN A 188 -13.15 -9.84 1.76
CA ASN A 188 -12.78 -11.18 2.18
C ASN A 188 -11.61 -11.10 3.16
N ARG A 189 -11.74 -11.62 4.39
CA ARG A 189 -10.65 -11.64 5.38
C ARG A 189 -9.76 -12.88 5.28
N GLY A 190 -10.19 -13.90 4.53
CA GLY A 190 -9.51 -15.18 4.43
C GLY A 190 -9.65 -16.06 5.67
N CYS A 191 -9.24 -17.33 5.54
CA CYS A 191 -9.05 -18.24 6.68
C CYS A 191 -7.77 -17.84 7.43
N GLN A 192 -7.67 -17.80 8.76
CA GLN A 192 -8.59 -18.11 9.87
C GLN A 192 -9.48 -16.92 10.29
N SER A 193 -9.21 -15.71 9.78
CA SER A 193 -9.86 -14.47 10.22
C SER A 193 -11.38 -14.41 9.93
N ASN A 194 -11.86 -15.16 8.94
CA ASN A 194 -13.30 -15.38 8.71
C ASN A 194 -13.98 -16.14 9.88
N LEU A 195 -13.23 -16.99 10.58
CA LEU A 195 -13.73 -17.76 11.74
C LEU A 195 -13.60 -16.94 13.04
N ILE A 196 -12.40 -16.43 13.33
CA ILE A 196 -12.12 -15.76 14.62
C ILE A 196 -12.52 -14.29 14.66
N GLY A 197 -12.92 -13.68 13.54
CA GLY A 197 -13.27 -12.26 13.47
C GLY A 197 -12.06 -11.31 13.42
N PRO A 198 -12.29 -9.98 13.45
CA PRO A 198 -11.24 -8.98 13.33
C PRO A 198 -10.44 -8.85 14.63
N ASP A 199 -9.24 -8.26 14.55
CA ASP A 199 -8.39 -8.01 15.72
C ASP A 199 -9.13 -7.14 16.76
N PRO A 200 -9.37 -7.65 17.99
CA PRO A 200 -10.05 -6.92 19.05
C PRO A 200 -9.37 -5.61 19.44
N LYS A 201 -8.04 -5.48 19.24
CA LYS A 201 -7.30 -4.23 19.48
C LYS A 201 -7.64 -3.15 18.46
N VAL A 202 -8.09 -3.53 17.27
CA VAL A 202 -8.47 -2.61 16.20
C VAL A 202 -9.95 -2.24 16.30
N VAL A 203 -10.83 -3.21 16.57
CA VAL A 203 -12.29 -2.98 16.63
C VAL A 203 -12.84 -2.70 18.03
N GLY A 204 -12.01 -2.84 19.08
CA GLY A 204 -12.40 -2.64 20.47
C GLY A 204 -13.30 -3.73 21.06
N LYS A 205 -13.59 -4.80 20.32
CA LYS A 205 -14.47 -5.90 20.76
C LYS A 205 -13.99 -7.25 20.25
N ALA A 206 -13.96 -8.25 21.14
CA ALA A 206 -13.63 -9.62 20.78
C ALA A 206 -14.81 -10.35 20.11
N SER A 207 -14.49 -11.27 19.20
CA SER A 207 -15.50 -12.13 18.57
C SER A 207 -16.04 -13.17 19.55
N ARG A 208 -17.19 -13.76 19.24
CA ARG A 208 -17.80 -14.81 20.06
C ARG A 208 -16.88 -16.01 20.27
N ILE A 209 -16.13 -16.41 19.24
CA ILE A 209 -15.20 -17.55 19.30
C ILE A 209 -14.01 -17.22 20.19
N LEU A 210 -13.47 -16.00 20.10
CA LEU A 210 -12.40 -15.57 21.00
C LEU A 210 -12.91 -15.51 22.45
N VAL A 211 -14.08 -14.91 22.71
CA VAL A 211 -14.65 -14.84 24.07
C VAL A 211 -14.92 -16.22 24.68
N ALA A 212 -15.33 -17.20 23.87
CA ALA A 212 -15.57 -18.58 24.33
C ALA A 212 -14.28 -19.29 24.81
N GLY A 213 -13.10 -18.85 24.36
CA GLY A 213 -11.82 -19.43 24.73
C GLY A 213 -11.24 -18.95 26.06
N GLY A 214 -11.87 -17.98 26.75
CA GLY A 214 -11.44 -17.49 28.07
C GLY A 214 -11.49 -15.96 28.21
N SER A 215 -11.14 -15.48 29.41
CA SER A 215 -11.08 -14.04 29.73
C SER A 215 -9.81 -13.41 29.15
N PHE A 216 -9.92 -12.66 28.06
CA PHE A 216 -8.79 -11.94 27.46
C PHE A 216 -8.67 -10.54 28.07
N SER A 217 -7.55 -10.26 28.75
CA SER A 217 -7.14 -8.89 29.07
C SER A 217 -6.31 -8.35 27.89
N PHE A 218 -6.91 -7.49 27.07
CA PHE A 218 -6.19 -6.85 25.97
C PHE A 218 -5.54 -5.57 26.49
N ALA A 219 -4.21 -5.59 26.67
CA ALA A 219 -3.48 -4.35 26.87
C ALA A 219 -3.62 -3.50 25.60
N ILE A 220 -4.39 -2.42 25.68
CA ILE A 220 -4.39 -1.36 24.69
C ILE A 220 -3.03 -0.69 24.83
N ALA A 221 -2.16 -0.85 23.82
CA ALA A 221 -0.92 -0.10 23.78
C ALA A 221 -1.27 1.39 23.73
N LYS A 222 -0.94 2.12 24.80
CA LYS A 222 -0.94 3.58 24.81
C LYS A 222 0.12 4.12 23.86
#